data_AF-A0A6N2NG54-F1
#
_entry.id   AF-A0A6N2NG54-F1
#
_cell.length_a   1.000
_cell.length_b   1.000
_cell.length_c   1.000
_cell.angle_alpha   90.00
_cell.angle_beta   90.00
_cell.angle_gamma   90.00
#
_symmetry.space_group_name_H-M   'P 1'
#
loop_
_entity.id
_entity.type
_entity.pdbx_description
1 polymer ?
#
loop_
_entity_poly.entity_id
_entity_poly.type
_entity_poly.pdbx_seq_one_letter_code
_entity_poly.pdbx_strand_id
1 'polypeptide(L)'
;MGNYCPGLPYVEESIAGSGNWLIGGDLEVIEPIKYHDGLDHFRLSPAQLREEFTRRNADAVFAFQLRNPVHNGHALLMTDTRRRLLEMGYKNPILLLHPLGGYTKADDVPLSWRMKQHEKVLEDGVLDPETTVVSIFPSPMHYAGPTELRKEIYMMLIMEEGVEYGPGLERLNILPFRVAAYDKTQGNNGILRSQAWTSSSFLEQRTLAKNNENPPDGFMCPGGWKVLVEYYDSLSLAKDGKVPDVGI
;
A
#
# COMPACT_ATOMS: atom_id res chain seq x y z
N MET A 1 11.50 8.04 15.26
CA MET A 1 12.42 8.49 14.20
C MET A 1 13.85 8.00 14.42
N GLY A 2 14.39 8.05 15.64
CA GLY A 2 15.77 7.60 15.91
C GLY A 2 16.85 8.63 15.51
N ASN A 3 16.45 9.79 15.02
CA ASN A 3 17.27 10.98 14.78
C ASN A 3 16.40 12.24 14.92
N TYR A 4 17.05 13.41 14.99
CA TYR A 4 16.42 14.74 15.08
C TYR A 4 16.77 15.59 13.85
N CYS A 5 17.00 14.95 12.70
CA CYS A 5 17.37 15.66 11.48
C CYS A 5 16.23 16.61 11.05
N PRO A 6 16.53 17.88 10.73
CA PRO A 6 15.55 18.76 10.10
C PRO A 6 15.06 18.20 8.75
N GLY A 7 13.83 18.54 8.36
CA GLY A 7 13.27 18.12 7.08
C GLY A 7 12.68 16.71 7.07
N LEU A 8 12.47 16.09 8.24
CA LEU A 8 11.66 14.87 8.34
C LEU A 8 10.19 15.23 8.08
N PRO A 9 9.56 14.73 6.98
CA PRO A 9 8.28 15.26 6.51
C PRO A 9 7.17 15.29 7.57
N TYR A 10 6.97 14.18 8.30
CA TYR A 10 5.95 14.11 9.35
C TYR A 10 6.27 14.99 10.56
N VAL A 11 7.55 15.18 10.88
CA VAL A 11 7.95 16.05 11.98
C VAL A 11 7.63 17.49 11.62
N GLU A 12 8.01 17.95 10.43
CA GLU A 12 7.71 19.30 9.96
C GLU A 12 6.20 19.54 9.87
N GLU A 13 5.45 18.57 9.34
CA GLU A 13 4.00 18.68 9.14
C GLU A 13 3.22 18.77 10.46
N SER A 14 3.54 17.90 11.44
CA SER A 14 2.62 17.65 12.56
C SER A 14 3.25 17.82 13.95
N ILE A 15 4.57 18.02 14.05
CA ILE A 15 5.28 18.09 15.34
C ILE A 15 5.98 19.44 15.54
N ALA A 16 6.77 19.90 14.56
CA ALA A 16 7.62 21.08 14.70
C ALA A 16 6.84 22.36 14.96
N GLY A 17 5.66 22.50 14.33
CA GLY A 17 4.75 23.63 14.53
C GLY A 17 3.74 23.46 15.68
N SER A 18 3.75 22.32 16.37
CA SER A 18 2.78 22.02 17.42
C SER A 18 3.13 22.69 18.76
N GLY A 19 2.14 22.82 19.65
CA GLY A 19 2.35 23.37 20.98
C GLY A 19 3.18 22.45 21.90
N ASN A 20 3.67 23.01 23.02
CA ASN A 20 4.53 22.31 23.97
C ASN A 20 3.78 21.37 24.95
N TRP A 21 2.48 21.14 24.74
CA TRP A 21 1.63 20.35 25.64
C TRP A 21 0.90 19.28 24.86
N LEU A 22 0.72 18.11 25.49
CA LEU A 22 -0.11 17.03 24.98
C LEU A 22 -1.38 16.95 25.84
N ILE A 23 -2.52 16.71 25.18
CA ILE A 23 -3.79 16.40 25.84
C ILE A 23 -4.10 14.92 25.64
N GLY A 24 -4.47 14.25 26.72
CA GLY A 24 -4.94 12.87 26.70
C GLY A 24 -6.24 12.76 27.49
N GLY A 25 -7.04 11.76 27.15
CA GLY A 25 -8.33 11.49 27.78
C GLY A 25 -9.11 10.46 26.98
N ASP A 26 -10.29 10.09 27.49
CA ASP A 26 -11.22 9.23 26.78
C ASP A 26 -11.82 10.01 25.61
N LEU A 27 -11.74 9.41 24.41
CA LEU A 27 -12.25 10.01 23.19
C LEU A 27 -13.52 9.30 22.75
N GLU A 28 -14.63 10.02 22.76
CA GLU A 28 -15.89 9.59 22.14
C GLU A 28 -16.02 10.26 20.77
N VAL A 29 -16.06 9.45 19.71
CA VAL A 29 -16.24 9.93 18.33
C VAL A 29 -17.74 9.91 18.04
N ILE A 30 -18.32 11.10 17.81
CA ILE A 30 -19.77 11.28 17.68
C ILE A 30 -20.31 10.62 16.41
N GLU A 31 -19.59 10.76 15.30
CA GLU A 31 -20.00 10.22 13.99
C GLU A 31 -18.83 9.51 13.31
N PRO A 32 -19.09 8.43 12.53
CA PRO A 32 -18.07 7.81 11.70
C PRO A 32 -17.48 8.82 10.70
N ILE A 33 -16.16 8.89 10.65
CA ILE A 33 -15.45 9.82 9.78
C ILE A 33 -15.63 9.44 8.30
N LYS A 34 -16.02 10.43 7.48
CA LYS A 34 -16.06 10.34 6.02
C LYS A 34 -15.24 11.49 5.42
N TYR A 35 -14.55 11.22 4.32
CA TYR A 35 -13.69 12.18 3.65
C TYR A 35 -14.34 12.82 2.42
N HIS A 36 -15.41 12.20 1.90
CA HIS A 36 -16.16 12.69 0.74
C HIS A 36 -15.29 12.92 -0.52
N ASP A 37 -14.21 12.15 -0.66
CA ASP A 37 -13.24 12.21 -1.75
C ASP A 37 -13.47 11.13 -2.84
N GLY A 38 -14.62 10.47 -2.77
CA GLY A 38 -14.98 9.35 -3.64
C GLY A 38 -14.35 8.01 -3.23
N LEU A 39 -13.54 7.94 -2.18
CA LEU A 39 -12.85 6.71 -1.74
C LEU A 39 -13.37 6.14 -0.42
N ASP A 40 -14.41 6.72 0.18
CA ASP A 40 -14.94 6.28 1.48
C ASP A 40 -15.42 4.82 1.48
N HIS A 41 -15.86 4.31 0.33
CA HIS A 41 -16.28 2.92 0.19
C HIS A 41 -15.10 1.92 0.30
N PHE A 42 -13.87 2.37 0.13
CA PHE A 42 -12.67 1.58 0.41
C PHE A 42 -12.19 1.70 1.87
N ARG A 43 -12.75 2.60 2.69
CA ARG A 43 -12.32 2.82 4.07
C ARG A 43 -13.09 1.92 5.03
N LEU A 44 -12.82 0.62 4.96
CA LEU A 44 -13.47 -0.37 5.82
C LEU A 44 -12.90 -0.30 7.25
N SER A 45 -13.79 -0.27 8.23
CA SER A 45 -13.42 -0.44 9.63
C SER A 45 -12.90 -1.86 9.90
N PRO A 46 -12.15 -2.09 10.99
CA PRO A 46 -11.73 -3.44 11.37
C PRO A 46 -12.90 -4.43 11.54
N ALA A 47 -14.09 -3.96 11.96
CA ALA A 47 -15.28 -4.80 12.06
C ALA A 47 -15.79 -5.22 10.67
N GLN A 48 -15.91 -4.27 9.74
CA GLN A 48 -16.32 -4.54 8.36
C GLN A 48 -15.32 -5.43 7.61
N LEU A 49 -14.01 -5.27 7.86
CA LEU A 49 -12.99 -6.17 7.30
C LEU A 49 -13.19 -7.61 7.79
N ARG A 50 -13.46 -7.81 9.08
CA ARG A 50 -13.74 -9.14 9.64
C ARG A 50 -14.98 -9.76 9.01
N GLU A 51 -16.06 -8.99 8.90
CA GLU A 51 -17.29 -9.43 8.24
C GLU A 51 -17.02 -9.84 6.78
N GLU A 52 -16.22 -9.06 6.05
CA GLU A 52 -15.84 -9.37 4.67
C GLU A 52 -15.01 -10.66 4.56
N PHE A 53 -14.06 -10.90 5.48
CA PHE A 53 -13.29 -12.14 5.50
C PHE A 53 -14.14 -13.36 5.84
N THR A 54 -15.03 -13.23 6.83
CA THR A 54 -16.01 -14.28 7.17
C THR A 54 -16.94 -14.56 6.00
N ARG A 55 -17.45 -13.52 5.33
CA ARG A 55 -18.31 -13.65 4.13
C ARG A 55 -17.61 -14.39 2.99
N ARG A 56 -16.29 -14.24 2.86
CA ARG A 56 -15.48 -14.96 1.86
C ARG A 56 -15.02 -16.34 2.31
N ASN A 57 -15.41 -16.80 3.52
CA ASN A 57 -14.93 -18.05 4.11
C ASN A 57 -13.39 -18.13 4.13
N ALA A 58 -12.72 -17.04 4.49
CA ALA A 58 -11.27 -16.99 4.59
C ALA A 58 -10.79 -17.84 5.77
N ASP A 59 -9.90 -18.79 5.54
CA ASP A 59 -9.26 -19.58 6.61
C ASP A 59 -7.86 -19.07 6.98
N ALA A 60 -7.35 -18.12 6.20
CA ALA A 60 -6.22 -17.27 6.53
C ALA A 60 -6.38 -15.90 5.87
N VAL A 61 -5.90 -14.85 6.51
CA VAL A 61 -5.78 -13.52 5.92
C VAL A 61 -4.32 -13.10 5.98
N PHE A 62 -3.77 -12.61 4.87
CA PHE A 62 -2.43 -12.04 4.83
C PHE A 62 -2.50 -10.64 4.26
N ALA A 63 -1.89 -9.68 4.95
CA ALA A 63 -1.98 -8.28 4.59
C ALA A 63 -0.69 -7.77 3.95
N PHE A 64 -0.85 -6.85 3.01
CA PHE A 64 0.25 -6.16 2.35
C PHE A 64 0.05 -4.65 2.48
N GLN A 65 0.84 -4.03 3.38
CA GLN A 65 0.84 -2.59 3.57
C GLN A 65 1.73 -1.96 2.52
N LEU A 66 1.21 -0.90 1.90
CA LEU A 66 1.92 -0.14 0.90
C LEU A 66 1.50 1.33 0.95
N ARG A 67 2.42 2.21 0.58
CA ARG A 67 2.13 3.62 0.29
C ARG A 67 2.45 4.00 -1.16
N ASN A 68 2.89 3.01 -1.94
CA ASN A 68 3.46 3.15 -3.26
C ASN A 68 2.58 2.42 -4.29
N PRO A 69 2.63 2.78 -5.59
CA PRO A 69 2.09 1.96 -6.66
C PRO A 69 2.58 0.50 -6.61
N VAL A 70 1.72 -0.44 -6.99
CA VAL A 70 2.08 -1.87 -7.05
C VAL A 70 2.85 -2.14 -8.35
N HIS A 71 4.10 -2.57 -8.20
CA HIS A 71 4.87 -3.16 -9.29
C HIS A 71 4.95 -4.69 -9.08
N ASN A 72 5.41 -5.42 -10.08
CA ASN A 72 5.40 -6.89 -10.09
C ASN A 72 6.35 -7.50 -9.04
N GLY A 73 7.28 -6.72 -8.47
CA GLY A 73 8.05 -7.11 -7.29
C GLY A 73 7.17 -7.24 -6.04
N HIS A 74 6.25 -6.31 -5.80
CA HIS A 74 5.24 -6.46 -4.75
C HIS A 74 4.30 -7.64 -5.05
N ALA A 75 3.85 -7.77 -6.30
CA ALA A 75 3.00 -8.87 -6.73
C ALA A 75 3.65 -10.24 -6.50
N LEU A 76 4.95 -10.37 -6.74
CA LEU A 76 5.70 -11.59 -6.46
C LEU A 76 5.64 -11.96 -4.98
N LEU A 77 5.82 -10.98 -4.07
CA LEU A 77 5.73 -11.25 -2.63
C LEU A 77 4.32 -11.70 -2.25
N MET A 78 3.28 -11.03 -2.75
CA MET A 78 1.88 -11.37 -2.47
C MET A 78 1.50 -12.76 -2.99
N THR A 79 1.89 -13.08 -4.23
CA THR A 79 1.61 -14.38 -4.87
C THR A 79 2.42 -15.52 -4.23
N ASP A 80 3.69 -15.30 -3.89
CA ASP A 80 4.51 -16.27 -3.15
C ASP A 80 3.97 -16.52 -1.75
N THR A 81 3.47 -15.49 -1.07
CA THR A 81 2.81 -15.61 0.24
C THR A 81 1.61 -16.54 0.15
N ARG A 82 0.72 -16.28 -0.82
CA ARG A 82 -0.47 -17.12 -1.07
C ARG A 82 -0.06 -18.57 -1.30
N ARG A 83 0.92 -18.80 -2.17
CA ARG A 83 1.45 -20.14 -2.48
C ARG A 83 1.91 -20.87 -1.22
N ARG A 84 2.70 -20.21 -0.36
CA ARG A 84 3.17 -20.79 0.90
C ARG A 84 2.03 -21.12 1.86
N LEU A 85 1.01 -20.26 1.97
CA LEU A 85 -0.16 -20.54 2.81
C LEU A 85 -0.92 -21.78 2.32
N LEU A 86 -1.09 -21.93 1.01
CA LEU A 86 -1.67 -23.14 0.42
C LEU A 86 -0.83 -24.40 0.72
N GLU A 87 0.51 -24.30 0.63
CA GLU A 87 1.44 -25.38 0.99
C GLU A 87 1.41 -25.74 2.48
N MET A 88 1.14 -24.76 3.35
CA MET A 88 0.96 -24.96 4.79
C MET A 88 -0.38 -25.63 5.14
N GLY A 89 -1.29 -25.77 4.17
CA GLY A 89 -2.55 -26.50 4.32
C GLY A 89 -3.81 -25.65 4.32
N TYR A 90 -3.68 -24.32 4.38
CA TYR A 90 -4.82 -23.39 4.21
C TYR A 90 -5.45 -23.61 2.82
N LYS A 91 -6.76 -23.45 2.73
CA LYS A 91 -7.60 -23.72 1.56
C LYS A 91 -8.06 -22.45 0.88
N ASN A 92 -8.27 -21.38 1.65
CA ASN A 92 -8.76 -20.12 1.14
C ASN A 92 -8.08 -18.91 1.81
N PRO A 93 -6.75 -18.76 1.63
CA PRO A 93 -6.06 -17.56 2.09
C PRO A 93 -6.61 -16.34 1.34
N ILE A 94 -6.83 -15.20 1.99
CA ILE A 94 -7.29 -13.96 1.36
C ILE A 94 -6.22 -12.87 1.54
N LEU A 95 -5.87 -12.20 0.46
CA LEU A 95 -4.99 -11.04 0.48
C LEU A 95 -5.79 -9.81 0.94
N LEU A 96 -5.30 -9.12 1.97
CA LEU A 96 -5.69 -7.74 2.27
C LEU A 96 -4.65 -6.80 1.66
N LEU A 97 -4.95 -6.24 0.49
CA LEU A 97 -4.15 -5.17 -0.11
C LEU A 97 -4.54 -3.86 0.59
N HIS A 98 -3.63 -3.32 1.42
CA HIS A 98 -3.97 -2.30 2.41
C HIS A 98 -3.20 -0.98 2.18
N PRO A 99 -3.49 -0.21 1.11
CA PRO A 99 -2.83 1.06 0.88
C PRO A 99 -3.07 2.06 2.02
N LEU A 100 -2.00 2.73 2.46
CA LEU A 100 -2.10 3.84 3.41
C LEU A 100 -2.81 5.02 2.74
N GLY A 101 -3.77 5.64 3.45
CA GLY A 101 -4.57 6.76 2.96
C GLY A 101 -4.59 7.99 3.86
N GLY A 102 -3.90 7.98 5.00
CA GLY A 102 -3.63 9.21 5.76
C GLY A 102 -2.54 10.06 5.10
N TYR A 103 -1.96 10.98 5.87
CA TYR A 103 -0.87 11.85 5.40
C TYR A 103 0.27 11.06 4.74
N THR A 104 0.74 11.56 3.60
CA THR A 104 1.96 11.14 2.92
C THR A 104 2.74 12.37 2.47
N LYS A 105 4.07 12.27 2.39
CA LYS A 105 4.94 13.37 1.93
C LYS A 105 4.64 13.77 0.48
N ALA A 106 4.96 15.02 0.13
CA ALA A 106 4.53 15.64 -1.12
C ALA A 106 5.04 15.01 -2.43
N ASP A 107 6.15 14.26 -2.39
CA ASP A 107 6.70 13.57 -3.56
C ASP A 107 6.17 12.13 -3.74
N ASP A 108 5.35 11.63 -2.81
CA ASP A 108 4.66 10.35 -2.99
C ASP A 108 3.48 10.50 -3.96
N VAL A 109 3.11 9.40 -4.64
CA VAL A 109 1.94 9.36 -5.54
C VAL A 109 0.66 9.51 -4.69
N PRO A 110 -0.24 10.48 -5.00
CA PRO A 110 -1.46 10.68 -4.25
C PRO A 110 -2.34 9.44 -4.18
N LEU A 111 -3.09 9.30 -3.08
CA LEU A 111 -3.96 8.15 -2.82
C LEU A 111 -4.91 7.83 -3.97
N SER A 112 -5.58 8.83 -4.54
CA SER A 112 -6.53 8.63 -5.65
C SER A 112 -5.88 8.01 -6.89
N TRP A 113 -4.64 8.39 -7.21
CA TRP A 113 -3.88 7.79 -8.32
C TRP A 113 -3.38 6.40 -7.99
N ARG A 114 -2.98 6.14 -6.74
CA ARG A 114 -2.60 4.79 -6.29
C ARG A 114 -3.79 3.83 -6.36
N MET A 115 -4.98 4.25 -5.91
CA MET A 115 -6.18 3.41 -5.98
C MET A 115 -6.52 3.04 -7.43
N LYS A 116 -6.54 4.03 -8.35
CA LYS A 116 -6.71 3.76 -9.80
C LYS A 116 -5.67 2.78 -10.34
N GLN A 117 -4.42 2.91 -9.90
CA GLN A 117 -3.34 2.02 -10.32
C GLN A 117 -3.54 0.60 -9.77
N HIS A 118 -3.98 0.45 -8.53
CA HIS A 118 -4.25 -0.85 -7.90
C HIS A 118 -5.46 -1.55 -8.54
N GLU A 119 -6.50 -0.82 -8.93
CA GLU A 119 -7.62 -1.35 -9.71
C GLU A 119 -7.12 -1.96 -11.02
N LYS A 120 -6.23 -1.27 -11.75
CA LYS A 120 -5.63 -1.82 -12.98
C LYS A 120 -4.76 -3.05 -12.75
N VAL A 121 -4.08 -3.15 -11.61
CA VAL A 121 -3.31 -4.36 -11.25
C VAL A 121 -4.24 -5.57 -11.07
N LEU A 122 -5.44 -5.37 -10.53
CA LEU A 122 -6.46 -6.41 -10.40
C LEU A 122 -7.11 -6.74 -11.75
N GLU A 123 -7.48 -5.72 -12.53
CA GLU A 123 -8.07 -5.90 -13.87
C GLU A 123 -7.13 -6.64 -14.83
N ASP A 124 -5.83 -6.34 -14.78
CA ASP A 124 -4.81 -6.99 -15.62
C ASP A 124 -4.46 -8.41 -15.12
N GLY A 125 -5.07 -8.88 -14.03
CA GLY A 125 -4.88 -10.24 -13.49
C GLY A 125 -3.52 -10.47 -12.83
N VAL A 126 -2.78 -9.41 -12.49
CA VAL A 126 -1.53 -9.53 -11.71
C VAL A 126 -1.82 -10.00 -10.29
N LEU A 127 -2.92 -9.51 -9.72
CA LEU A 127 -3.51 -10.00 -8.49
C LEU A 127 -4.93 -10.50 -8.80
N ASP A 128 -5.33 -11.58 -8.15
CA ASP A 128 -6.66 -12.17 -8.34
C ASP A 128 -7.70 -11.42 -7.49
N PRO A 129 -8.73 -10.79 -8.10
CA PRO A 129 -9.76 -10.04 -7.37
C PRO A 129 -10.67 -10.91 -6.50
N GLU A 130 -10.85 -12.19 -6.83
CA GLU A 130 -11.68 -13.09 -6.02
C GLU A 130 -11.05 -13.38 -4.66
N THR A 131 -9.72 -13.40 -4.63
CA THR A 131 -8.94 -13.71 -3.43
C THR A 131 -8.21 -12.50 -2.86
N THR A 132 -8.63 -11.29 -3.25
CA THR A 132 -8.08 -10.02 -2.77
C THR A 132 -9.19 -9.09 -2.27
N VAL A 133 -8.99 -8.53 -1.08
CA VAL A 133 -9.75 -7.42 -0.52
C VAL A 133 -8.87 -6.17 -0.56
N VAL A 134 -9.35 -5.11 -1.20
CA VAL A 134 -8.68 -3.79 -1.20
C VAL A 134 -9.36 -2.89 -0.18
N SER A 135 -8.60 -2.36 0.77
CA SER A 135 -9.11 -1.40 1.76
C SER A 135 -8.06 -0.34 2.07
N ILE A 136 -8.49 0.88 2.41
CA ILE A 136 -7.59 1.98 2.74
C ILE A 136 -7.34 1.99 4.24
N PHE A 137 -6.06 1.95 4.61
CA PHE A 137 -5.64 2.13 6.00
C PHE A 137 -5.56 3.63 6.35
N PRO A 138 -6.37 4.15 7.30
CA PRO A 138 -6.52 5.60 7.49
C PRO A 138 -5.37 6.28 8.25
N SER A 139 -4.38 5.52 8.74
CA SER A 139 -3.26 6.09 9.51
C SER A 139 -2.41 7.04 8.67
N PRO A 140 -1.84 8.10 9.27
CA PRO A 140 -0.78 8.87 8.64
C PRO A 140 0.53 8.06 8.55
N MET A 141 1.34 8.35 7.53
CA MET A 141 2.69 7.84 7.35
C MET A 141 3.69 8.75 8.08
N HIS A 142 4.40 8.21 9.05
CA HIS A 142 5.40 8.88 9.87
C HIS A 142 6.80 8.85 9.22
N TYR A 143 7.09 7.89 8.35
CA TYR A 143 8.43 7.66 7.78
C TYR A 143 9.49 7.35 8.85
N ALA A 144 9.10 6.62 9.91
CA ALA A 144 9.94 6.32 11.06
C ALA A 144 10.66 4.95 11.00
N GLY A 145 10.72 4.35 9.81
CA GLY A 145 11.47 3.12 9.53
C GLY A 145 11.02 1.93 10.40
N PRO A 146 11.95 1.19 11.03
CA PRO A 146 11.61 -0.01 11.81
C PRO A 146 10.62 0.23 12.97
N THR A 147 10.55 1.46 13.50
CA THR A 147 9.61 1.78 14.58
C THR A 147 8.17 1.82 14.08
N GLU A 148 7.98 2.31 12.86
CA GLU A 148 6.68 2.38 12.20
C GLU A 148 6.25 1.04 11.63
N LEU A 149 7.19 0.28 11.06
CA LEU A 149 6.92 -1.07 10.57
C LEU A 149 6.24 -1.95 11.64
N ARG A 150 6.63 -1.80 12.92
CA ARG A 150 5.95 -2.50 14.02
C ARG A 150 4.48 -2.10 14.15
N LYS A 151 4.14 -0.81 14.08
CA LYS A 151 2.76 -0.33 14.17
C LYS A 151 1.90 -0.84 13.01
N GLU A 152 2.45 -0.84 11.80
CA GLU A 152 1.78 -1.33 10.59
C GLU A 152 1.56 -2.86 10.65
N ILE A 153 2.56 -3.61 11.11
CA ILE A 153 2.49 -5.06 11.28
C ILE A 153 1.50 -5.48 12.38
N TYR A 154 1.40 -4.75 13.50
CA TYR A 154 0.43 -5.08 14.57
C TYR A 154 -1.03 -5.03 14.10
N MET A 155 -1.33 -4.33 13.00
CA MET A 155 -2.67 -4.25 12.42
C MET A 155 -2.94 -5.31 11.34
N MET A 156 -1.93 -6.09 10.95
CA MET A 156 -2.02 -7.18 9.97
C MET A 156 -2.35 -8.50 10.67
N LEU A 157 -3.62 -8.71 11.00
CA LEU A 157 -4.05 -9.95 11.64
C LEU A 157 -4.14 -11.09 10.62
N ILE A 158 -3.47 -12.21 10.90
CA ILE A 158 -3.92 -13.51 10.41
C ILE A 158 -5.15 -13.86 11.23
N MET A 159 -6.30 -13.90 10.57
CA MET A 159 -7.55 -14.40 11.16
C MET A 159 -7.54 -15.92 11.02
N GLU A 160 -7.35 -16.65 12.11
CA GLU A 160 -7.74 -18.07 12.19
C GLU A 160 -9.15 -18.12 12.83
N GLU A 161 -10.09 -18.86 12.22
CA GLU A 161 -11.43 -19.03 12.78
C GLU A 161 -11.39 -19.73 14.16
N GLY A 162 -12.22 -19.28 15.09
CA GLY A 162 -12.48 -19.96 16.37
C GLY A 162 -11.83 -19.39 17.64
N VAL A 163 -11.15 -18.23 17.56
CA VAL A 163 -10.55 -17.60 18.75
C VAL A 163 -11.47 -16.52 19.33
N GLU A 164 -12.04 -16.82 20.50
CA GLU A 164 -12.74 -15.86 21.36
C GLU A 164 -11.71 -14.86 21.92
N TYR A 165 -11.91 -13.56 21.70
CA TYR A 165 -10.94 -12.52 22.06
C TYR A 165 -10.94 -12.23 23.58
N GLY A 166 -10.13 -12.97 24.32
CA GLY A 166 -9.61 -12.58 25.63
C GLY A 166 -8.37 -11.66 25.52
N PRO A 167 -7.90 -11.04 26.61
CA PRO A 167 -6.76 -10.12 26.59
C PRO A 167 -5.45 -10.90 26.38
N GLY A 168 -5.07 -11.09 25.12
CA GLY A 168 -3.83 -11.76 24.72
C GLY A 168 -3.81 -12.05 23.21
N LEU A 169 -3.12 -11.21 22.44
CA LEU A 169 -2.79 -11.43 21.03
C LEU A 169 -1.86 -12.65 20.90
N GLU A 170 -2.39 -13.86 20.82
CA GLU A 170 -1.52 -15.04 20.88
C GLU A 170 -0.85 -15.44 19.56
N ARG A 171 -1.32 -15.09 18.35
CA ARG A 171 -0.63 -15.51 17.10
C ARG A 171 -0.69 -14.51 15.94
N LEU A 172 0.26 -13.58 15.92
CA LEU A 172 0.65 -12.83 14.72
C LEU A 172 1.86 -13.53 14.10
N ASN A 173 1.72 -14.13 12.92
CA ASN A 173 2.85 -14.71 12.18
C ASN A 173 3.37 -13.70 11.16
N ILE A 174 4.52 -13.11 11.44
CA ILE A 174 5.24 -12.29 10.47
C ILE A 174 5.93 -13.24 9.49
N LEU A 175 5.55 -13.19 8.22
CA LEU A 175 6.27 -13.90 7.15
C LEU A 175 7.40 -12.99 6.65
N PRO A 176 8.68 -13.27 7.01
CA PRO A 176 9.78 -12.44 6.55
C PRO A 176 10.00 -12.66 5.05
N PHE A 177 10.03 -11.55 4.30
CA PHE A 177 10.43 -11.55 2.90
C PHE A 177 11.81 -10.93 2.72
N ARG A 178 12.54 -11.44 1.73
CA ARG A 178 13.70 -10.76 1.16
C ARG A 178 13.20 -9.81 0.08
N VAL A 179 13.91 -8.71 -0.16
CA VAL A 179 13.53 -7.70 -1.16
C VAL A 179 13.37 -8.36 -2.54
N ALA A 180 12.29 -8.08 -3.25
CA ALA A 180 12.09 -8.46 -4.64
C ALA A 180 12.55 -7.32 -5.56
N ALA A 181 13.22 -7.64 -6.67
CA ALA A 181 13.60 -6.65 -7.67
C ALA A 181 13.48 -7.26 -9.08
N TYR A 182 13.76 -6.46 -10.11
CA TYR A 182 13.74 -6.92 -11.49
C TYR A 182 15.07 -7.61 -11.86
N ASP A 183 15.00 -8.84 -12.34
CA ASP A 183 16.15 -9.60 -12.84
C ASP A 183 16.27 -9.45 -14.37
N LYS A 184 17.28 -8.68 -14.80
CA LYS A 184 17.55 -8.44 -16.22
C LYS A 184 17.92 -9.69 -17.00
N THR A 185 18.40 -10.75 -16.33
CA THR A 185 18.79 -12.00 -16.98
C THR A 185 17.59 -12.88 -17.31
N GLN A 186 16.51 -12.76 -16.52
CA GLN A 186 15.29 -13.56 -16.69
C GLN A 186 14.14 -12.77 -17.31
N GLY A 187 14.27 -11.44 -17.45
CA GLY A 187 13.21 -10.60 -18.01
C GLY A 187 11.95 -10.57 -17.13
N ASN A 188 12.10 -10.79 -15.83
CA ASN A 188 10.99 -10.84 -14.87
C ASN A 188 11.48 -10.49 -13.45
N ASN A 189 10.55 -10.27 -12.51
CA ASN A 189 10.89 -10.09 -11.10
C ASN A 189 11.20 -11.42 -10.42
N GLY A 190 12.09 -11.34 -9.45
CA GLY A 190 12.46 -12.45 -8.57
C GLY A 190 12.85 -11.95 -7.18
N ILE A 191 13.15 -12.88 -6.28
CA ILE A 191 13.70 -12.55 -4.96
C ILE A 191 15.19 -12.23 -5.16
N LEU A 192 15.66 -11.07 -4.68
CA LEU A 192 17.05 -10.62 -4.83
C LEU A 192 18.04 -11.69 -4.34
N ARG A 193 18.89 -12.17 -5.26
CA ARG A 193 19.97 -13.14 -4.98
C ARG A 193 21.38 -12.58 -5.25
N SER A 194 21.53 -11.48 -6.02
CA SER A 194 22.83 -10.93 -6.44
C SER A 194 22.75 -9.43 -6.84
N GLN A 195 23.88 -8.83 -7.25
CA GLN A 195 24.03 -7.41 -7.64
C GLN A 195 23.49 -7.05 -9.06
N ALA A 196 22.95 -8.00 -9.83
CA ALA A 196 22.50 -7.79 -11.22
C ALA A 196 21.10 -7.15 -11.39
N TRP A 197 20.52 -6.62 -10.31
CA TRP A 197 19.09 -6.31 -10.20
C TRP A 197 18.88 -4.80 -10.11
N THR A 198 17.97 -4.24 -10.90
CA THR A 198 17.65 -2.81 -10.86
C THR A 198 16.39 -2.57 -10.03
N SER A 199 16.53 -1.83 -8.93
CA SER A 199 15.41 -1.12 -8.32
C SER A 199 15.14 0.13 -9.16
N SER A 200 14.04 0.17 -9.90
CA SER A 200 13.61 1.42 -10.55
C SER A 200 13.03 2.35 -9.49
N SER A 201 13.85 3.31 -9.06
CA SER A 201 13.46 4.38 -8.16
C SER A 201 12.28 5.19 -8.73
N PHE A 202 11.53 5.87 -7.85
CA PHE A 202 10.46 6.79 -8.26
C PHE A 202 10.94 7.86 -9.25
N LEU A 203 12.21 8.29 -9.12
CA LEU A 203 12.81 9.28 -10.02
C LEU A 203 13.04 8.71 -11.43
N GLU A 204 13.44 7.45 -11.54
CA GLU A 204 13.56 6.76 -12.83
C GLU A 204 12.20 6.55 -13.47
N GLN A 205 11.19 6.09 -12.73
CA GLN A 205 9.83 5.93 -13.25
C GLN A 205 9.28 7.26 -13.78
N ARG A 206 9.48 8.35 -13.03
CA ARG A 206 9.10 9.69 -13.48
C ARG A 206 9.84 10.11 -14.76
N THR A 207 11.13 9.81 -14.86
CA THR A 207 11.94 10.13 -16.05
C THR A 207 11.46 9.35 -17.27
N LEU A 208 11.20 8.05 -17.11
CA LEU A 208 10.67 7.19 -18.17
C LEU A 208 9.32 7.72 -18.68
N ALA A 209 8.38 7.99 -17.77
CA ALA A 209 7.07 8.53 -18.12
C ALA A 209 7.18 9.85 -18.91
N LYS A 210 8.04 10.78 -18.45
CA LYS A 210 8.27 12.06 -19.14
C LYS A 210 8.87 11.93 -20.53
N ASN A 211 9.69 10.90 -20.75
CA ASN A 211 10.29 10.64 -22.05
C ASN A 211 9.41 9.77 -22.96
N ASN A 212 8.20 9.41 -22.50
CA ASN A 212 7.32 8.46 -23.17
C ASN A 212 7.99 7.08 -23.38
N GLU A 213 8.82 6.68 -22.42
CA GLU A 213 9.51 5.40 -22.37
C GLU A 213 8.79 4.46 -21.39
N ASN A 214 8.87 3.15 -21.64
CA ASN A 214 8.32 2.13 -20.75
C ASN A 214 9.41 1.58 -19.81
N PRO A 215 9.05 1.16 -18.59
CA PRO A 215 9.95 0.36 -17.77
C PRO A 215 10.23 -0.99 -18.45
N PRO A 216 11.26 -1.73 -18.01
CA PRO A 216 11.51 -3.07 -18.53
C PRO A 216 10.27 -3.97 -18.48
N ASP A 217 10.06 -4.76 -19.53
CA ASP A 217 8.93 -5.69 -19.62
C ASP A 217 8.81 -6.54 -18.36
N GLY A 218 7.61 -6.63 -17.78
CA GLY A 218 7.40 -7.38 -16.54
C GLY A 218 7.76 -6.62 -15.26
N PHE A 219 8.19 -5.36 -15.31
CA PHE A 219 8.33 -4.52 -14.12
C PHE A 219 6.97 -4.17 -13.48
N MET A 220 5.97 -3.80 -14.30
CA MET A 220 4.61 -3.43 -13.90
C MET A 220 3.64 -3.86 -15.00
N CYS A 221 2.38 -4.12 -14.67
CA CYS A 221 1.38 -4.35 -15.71
C CYS A 221 1.14 -3.11 -16.58
N PRO A 222 0.78 -3.30 -17.87
CA PRO A 222 0.56 -2.18 -18.79
C PRO A 222 -0.52 -1.20 -18.32
N GLY A 223 -1.64 -1.69 -17.77
CA GLY A 223 -2.73 -0.84 -17.27
C GLY A 223 -2.27 -0.01 -16.06
N GLY A 224 -1.52 -0.63 -15.15
CA GLY A 224 -0.93 0.06 -14.00
C GLY A 224 0.09 1.12 -14.42
N TRP A 225 0.94 0.83 -15.40
CA TRP A 225 1.93 1.80 -15.91
C TRP A 225 1.25 2.99 -16.59
N LYS A 226 0.21 2.75 -17.39
CA LYS A 226 -0.56 3.81 -18.05
C LYS A 226 -1.11 4.84 -17.06
N VAL A 227 -1.65 4.38 -15.92
CA VAL A 227 -2.14 5.29 -14.85
C VAL A 227 -1.02 6.17 -14.30
N LEU A 228 0.20 5.64 -14.16
CA LEU A 228 1.35 6.43 -13.70
C LEU A 228 1.81 7.44 -14.73
N VAL A 229 1.79 7.10 -16.02
CA VAL A 229 2.08 8.06 -17.10
C VAL A 229 1.09 9.23 -17.05
N GLU A 230 -0.22 8.94 -17.00
CA GLU A 230 -1.27 9.96 -16.87
C GLU A 230 -1.07 10.87 -15.64
N TYR A 231 -0.67 10.28 -14.51
CA TYR A 231 -0.33 11.04 -13.31
C TYR A 231 0.86 11.97 -13.53
N TYR A 232 1.97 11.48 -14.06
CA TYR A 232 3.17 12.28 -14.27
C TYR A 232 2.99 13.36 -15.34
N ASP A 233 2.15 13.12 -16.35
CA ASP A 233 1.75 14.12 -17.33
C ASP A 233 0.92 15.24 -16.69
N SER A 234 -0.03 14.91 -15.80
CA SER A 234 -0.82 15.89 -15.06
C SER A 234 0.04 16.84 -14.23
N LEU A 235 1.16 16.36 -13.67
CA LEU A 235 2.12 17.20 -12.94
C LEU A 235 2.89 18.15 -13.85
N SER A 236 3.11 17.78 -15.11
CA SER A 236 3.80 18.63 -16.08
C SER A 236 2.86 19.74 -16.58
N LEU A 237 1.61 19.39 -16.88
CA LEU A 237 0.57 20.35 -17.27
C LEU A 237 0.28 21.40 -16.17
N ALA A 238 0.25 20.98 -14.90
CA ALA A 238 0.07 21.89 -13.77
C ALA A 238 1.25 22.87 -13.62
N LYS A 239 2.47 22.49 -14.02
CA LYS A 239 3.64 23.38 -14.01
C LYS A 239 3.66 24.36 -15.18
N ASP A 240 3.09 23.98 -16.31
CA ASP A 240 3.04 24.80 -17.53
C ASP A 240 1.84 25.77 -17.56
N GLY A 241 1.06 25.86 -16.47
CA GLY A 241 -0.01 26.85 -16.30
C GLY A 241 -1.27 26.62 -17.14
N LYS A 242 -1.44 25.44 -17.76
CA LYS A 242 -2.68 25.07 -18.45
C LYS A 242 -3.61 24.33 -17.49
N VAL A 243 -4.42 25.09 -16.74
CA VAL A 243 -5.60 24.51 -16.09
C VAL A 243 -6.63 24.20 -17.18
N PRO A 244 -7.12 22.96 -17.32
CA PRO A 244 -8.26 22.69 -18.20
C PRO A 244 -9.48 23.38 -17.61
N ASP A 245 -10.18 24.14 -18.45
CA ASP A 245 -11.47 24.74 -18.14
C ASP A 245 -12.47 23.62 -17.82
N VAL A 246 -12.78 23.41 -16.55
CA VAL A 246 -13.84 22.50 -16.13
C VAL A 246 -15.13 23.30 -16.21
N GLY A 247 -15.74 23.28 -17.39
CA GLY A 247 -17.06 23.83 -17.61
C GLY A 247 -18.06 23.26 -16.60
N ILE A 248 -18.80 24.18 -15.98
CA ILE A 248 -19.96 23.93 -15.12
C ILE A 248 -21.03 23.17 -15.90
#